data_AF-A0A8J8K4W8-F1
#
_entry.id   AF-A0A8J8K4W8-F1
#
_cell.length_a   1.000
_cell.length_b   1.000
_cell.length_c   1.000
_cell.angle_alpha   90.00
_cell.angle_beta   90.00
_cell.angle_gamma   90.00
#
_symmetry.space_group_name_H-M   'P 1'
#
loop_
_entity.id
_entity.type
_entity.pdbx_description
1 polymer ?
#
loop_
_entity_poly.entity_id
_entity_poly.type
_entity_poly.pdbx_seq_one_letter_code
_entity_poly.pdbx_strand_id
1 'polypeptide(L)' 'MALGMWSPQRSVIIDMIMVQLLSLIVMMVAVLMFRGGELSTNEATFFVFGLFSSLVFLSAVYARITQ' A
#
# COMPACT_ATOMS: atom_id res chain seq x y z
N MET A 1 -33.64 2.08 5.67
CA MET A 1 -32.40 1.64 6.34
C MET A 1 -31.34 1.08 5.38
N ALA A 2 -31.30 1.49 4.10
CA ALA A 2 -30.35 0.95 3.12
C ALA A 2 -29.31 1.97 2.59
N LEU A 3 -29.51 3.28 2.81
CA LEU A 3 -28.66 4.33 2.22
C LEU A 3 -27.37 4.62 3.03
N GLY A 4 -27.32 4.26 4.32
CA GLY A 4 -26.13 4.47 5.15
C GLY A 4 -24.98 3.47 4.91
N MET A 5 -25.25 2.39 4.17
CA MET A 5 -24.25 1.36 3.81
C MET A 5 -23.38 1.80 2.62
N TRP A 6 -23.91 2.65 1.74
CA TRP A 6 -23.26 3.07 0.49
C TRP A 6 -22.32 4.27 0.66
N SER A 7 -22.35 4.92 1.82
CA SER A 7 -21.42 6.00 2.19
C SER A 7 -20.67 5.62 3.47
N PRO A 8 -19.62 4.77 3.37
CA PRO A 8 -18.83 4.41 4.53
C PRO A 8 -18.28 5.66 5.22
N GLN A 9 -18.19 5.61 6.55
CA GLN A 9 -17.60 6.70 7.33
C GLN A 9 -16.14 6.91 6.94
N ARG A 10 -15.65 8.15 7.04
CA ARG A 10 -14.27 8.51 6.64
C ARG A 10 -13.21 7.65 7.33
N SER A 11 -13.43 7.26 8.59
CA SER A 11 -12.55 6.34 9.31
C SER A 11 -12.39 4.99 8.60
N VAL A 12 -13.51 4.40 8.18
CA VAL A 12 -13.54 3.10 7.48
C VAL A 12 -12.80 3.18 6.14
N ILE A 13 -12.94 4.29 5.41
CA ILE A 13 -12.22 4.50 4.14
C ILE A 13 -10.70 4.56 4.38
N ILE A 14 -10.27 5.23 5.44
CA ILE A 14 -8.85 5.33 5.79
C ILE A 14 -8.28 3.96 6.16
N ASP A 15 -9.02 3.16 6.93
CA ASP A 15 -8.65 1.78 7.27
C ASP A 15 -8.54 0.89 6.02
N MET A 16 -9.47 1.02 5.07
CA MET A 16 -9.42 0.31 3.79
C MET A 16 -8.18 0.65 2.98
N ILE A 17 -7.80 1.93 2.90
CA ILE A 17 -6.61 2.38 2.17
C ILE A 17 -5.33 1.87 2.86
N MET A 18 -5.29 1.88 4.19
CA MET A 18 -4.13 1.35 4.94
C MET A 18 -3.87 -0.13 4.59
N VAL A 19 -4.92 -0.96 4.56
CA VAL A 19 -4.80 -2.39 4.21
C VAL A 19 -4.36 -2.57 2.75
N GLN A 20 -4.81 -1.71 1.83
CA GLN A 20 -4.39 -1.74 0.43
C GLN A 20 -2.90 -1.39 0.26
N LEU A 21 -2.41 -0.39 0.99
CA LEU A 21 -0.99 -0.04 0.96
C LEU A 21 -0.12 -1.14 1.56
N LEU A 22 -0.58 -1.76 2.66
CA LEU A 22 0.10 -2.90 3.27
C LEU A 22 0.14 -4.12 2.32
N SER A 23 -0.95 -4.45 1.64
CA SER A 23 -0.98 -5.57 0.70
C SER A 23 -0.07 -5.33 -0.50
N LEU A 24 0.00 -4.09 -1.00
CA LEU A 24 0.91 -3.70 -2.07
C LEU A 24 2.38 -3.83 -1.65
N ILE A 25 2.75 -3.37 -0.44
CA ILE A 25 4.10 -3.52 0.10
C ILE A 25 4.48 -5.00 0.19
N VAL A 26 3.62 -5.81 0.82
CA VAL A 26 3.88 -7.26 0.98
C VAL A 26 4.05 -7.94 -0.38
N MET A 27 3.21 -7.60 -1.36
CA MET A 27 3.31 -8.14 -2.71
C MET A 27 4.62 -7.74 -3.39
N MET A 28 5.02 -6.47 -3.33
CA MET A 28 6.29 -6.01 -3.93
C MET A 28 7.52 -6.64 -3.24
N VAL A 29 7.50 -6.78 -1.91
CA VAL A 29 8.53 -7.51 -1.16
C VAL A 29 8.61 -8.96 -1.64
N ALA A 30 7.48 -9.65 -1.75
CA ALA A 30 7.44 -11.04 -2.18
C ALA A 30 8.00 -11.19 -3.62
N VAL A 31 7.64 -10.29 -4.53
CA VAL A 31 8.18 -10.29 -5.90
C VAL A 31 9.70 -10.13 -5.88
N LEU A 32 10.23 -9.17 -5.12
CA LEU A 32 11.68 -8.96 -5.02
C LEU A 32 12.39 -10.16 -4.37
N MET A 33 11.79 -10.81 -3.37
CA MET A 33 12.38 -11.98 -2.70
C MET A 33 12.39 -13.23 -3.57
N PHE A 34 11.30 -13.51 -4.29
CA PHE A 34 11.13 -14.76 -5.04
C PHE A 34 11.53 -14.64 -6.51
N ARG A 35 11.49 -13.43 -7.10
CA ARG A 35 11.78 -13.17 -8.53
C ARG A 35 12.88 -12.13 -8.75
N GLY A 36 13.48 -11.58 -7.69
CA GLY A 36 14.50 -10.52 -7.80
C GLY A 36 15.71 -10.88 -8.66
N GLY A 37 16.12 -12.16 -8.69
CA GLY A 37 17.25 -12.60 -9.52
C GLY A 37 16.94 -12.74 -11.01
N GLU A 38 15.66 -12.79 -11.38
CA GLU A 38 15.20 -12.87 -12.77
C GLU A 38 14.84 -11.49 -13.35
N LEU A 39 14.70 -10.47 -12.50
CA LEU A 39 14.37 -9.12 -12.90
C LEU A 39 15.59 -8.41 -13.50
N SER A 40 15.37 -7.67 -14.58
CA SER A 40 16.38 -6.74 -15.07
C SER A 40 16.62 -5.61 -14.06
N THR A 41 17.82 -5.01 -14.08
CA THR A 41 18.18 -3.90 -13.17
C THR A 41 17.19 -2.75 -13.22
N ASN A 42 16.63 -2.45 -14.40
CA ASN A 42 15.63 -1.41 -14.57
C ASN A 42 14.31 -1.77 -13.87
N GLU A 43 13.82 -2.98 -14.04
CA GLU A 43 12.59 -3.45 -13.38
C GLU A 43 12.75 -3.49 -11.86
N ALA A 44 13.87 -4.03 -11.38
CA ALA A 44 14.18 -4.05 -9.95
C ALA A 44 14.21 -2.64 -9.35
N THR A 45 14.76 -1.66 -10.08
CA THR A 45 14.77 -0.25 -9.65
C THR A 45 13.35 0.31 -9.52
N PHE A 46 12.46 0.02 -10.47
CA PHE A 46 11.06 0.43 -10.37
C PHE A 46 10.34 -0.20 -9.18
N PHE A 47 10.57 -1.49 -8.91
CA PHE A 47 10.00 -2.16 -7.74
C PHE A 47 10.51 -1.56 -6.43
N VAL A 48 11.80 -1.27 -6.33
CA VAL A 48 12.40 -0.66 -5.13
C VAL A 48 11.86 0.76 -4.91
N PHE A 49 11.75 1.56 -5.96
CA PHE A 49 11.18 2.91 -5.86
C PHE A 49 9.67 2.87 -5.52
N GLY A 50 8.92 1.95 -6.13
CA GLY A 50 7.52 1.69 -5.81
C GLY A 50 7.33 1.27 -4.36
N LEU A 51 8.20 0.42 -3.84
CA LEU A 51 8.18 -0.03 -2.46
C LEU A 51 8.49 1.11 -1.49
N PHE A 52 9.49 1.94 -1.79
CA PHE A 52 9.81 3.12 -0.97
C PHE A 52 8.66 4.13 -0.94
N SER A 53 8.09 4.46 -2.10
CA SER A 53 6.94 5.39 -2.15
C SER A 53 5.73 4.86 -1.38
N SER A 54 5.46 3.56 -1.45
CA SER A 54 4.36 2.92 -0.72
C SER A 54 4.54 3.00 0.80
N LEU A 55 5.77 2.88 1.31
CA LEU A 55 6.08 3.08 2.73
C LEU A 55 5.87 4.53 3.18
N VAL A 56 6.23 5.50 2.33
CA VAL A 56 5.99 6.93 2.59
C VAL A 56 4.48 7.22 2.64
N PHE A 57 3.71 6.72 1.66
CA PHE A 57 2.26 6.88 1.63
C PHE A 57 1.59 6.23 2.84
N LEU A 58 2.03 5.04 3.25
CA LEU A 58 1.52 4.37 4.43
C LEU A 58 1.79 5.22 5.70
N SER A 59 2.99 5.77 5.83
CA SER A 59 3.34 6.67 6.94
C SER A 59 2.46 7.92 6.98
N ALA A 60 2.17 8.51 5.82
CA ALA A 60 1.27 9.65 5.70
C ALA A 60 -0.19 9.31 6.07
N VAL A 61 -0.65 8.11 5.71
CA VAL A 61 -1.98 7.60 6.11
C VAL A 61 -2.04 7.37 7.62
N TYR A 62 -1.03 6.75 8.23
CA TYR A 62 -0.96 6.58 9.69
C TYR A 62 -0.99 7.91 10.43
N ALA A 63 -0.27 8.93 9.94
CA ALA A 63 -0.27 10.26 10.55
C ALA A 63 -1.67 10.92 10.57
N ARG A 64 -2.57 10.54 9.65
CA ARG A 64 -3.97 11.02 9.63
C ARG A 64 -4.88 10.31 10.62
N ILE A 65 -4.54 9.09 11.04
CA ILE A 65 -5.32 8.30 12.00
C ILE A 65 -4.98 8.71 13.44
N THR A 66 -3.72 9.04 13.70
CA THR A 66 -3.23 9.41 15.04
C THR A 66 -3.65 10.81 15.48
N GLN A 67 -4.10 11.68 14.56
CA GLN A 67 -4.67 13.01 14.85
C GLN A 67 -6.17 12.93 15.12
#